data_AF-A0A1F8NK02-F1
#
_entry.id   AF-A0A1F8NK02-F1
#
_cell.length_a   1.000
_cell.length_b   1.000
_cell.length_c   1.000
_cell.angle_alpha   90.00
_cell.angle_beta   90.00
_cell.angle_gamma   90.00
#
_symmetry.space_group_name_H-M   'P 1'
#
loop_
_entity.id
_entity.type
_entity.pdbx_description
1 polymer ?
#
loop_
_entity_poly.entity_id
_entity_poly.type
_entity_poly.pdbx_seq_one_letter_code
_entity_poly.pdbx_strand_id
1 'polypeptide(L)'
;MNPTGIGGFKKGISGNPQGRPKKAKEDRYYEILITTCTKDDWKDIVKRAIYDAKRGDTAARTWLGNYIIGPPTEHKDITSGGLPIKGYALITPDDWDKVDGDTG
;
A
#
# COMPACT_ATOMS: atom_id res chain seq x y z
N MET A 1 -31.59 -1.40 11.34
CA MET A 1 -31.84 -0.18 10.54
C MET A 1 -31.13 0.99 11.20
N ASN A 2 -30.36 1.80 10.45
CA ASN A 2 -29.78 3.05 10.98
C ASN A 2 -30.87 4.15 11.04
N PRO A 3 -31.03 4.83 12.18
CA PRO A 3 -32.20 5.70 12.45
C PRO A 3 -32.16 7.08 11.78
N THR A 4 -31.08 7.47 11.11
CA THR A 4 -30.91 8.82 10.53
C THR A 4 -30.83 8.88 9.00
N GLY A 5 -30.73 7.75 8.28
CA GLY A 5 -30.88 7.70 6.82
C GLY A 5 -29.85 8.46 5.94
N ILE A 6 -28.94 9.25 6.53
CA ILE A 6 -27.96 10.05 5.81
C ILE A 6 -26.66 9.23 5.69
N GLY A 7 -26.38 8.72 4.48
CA GLY A 7 -25.14 8.00 4.16
C GLY A 7 -25.31 6.58 3.59
N GLY A 8 -26.54 6.12 3.33
CA GLY A 8 -26.78 4.81 2.72
C GLY A 8 -26.35 4.75 1.25
N PHE A 9 -25.65 3.68 0.86
CA PHE A 9 -25.34 3.38 -0.54
C PHE A 9 -26.65 3.21 -1.33
N LYS A 10 -26.93 4.14 -2.24
CA LYS A 10 -28.08 4.05 -3.16
C LYS A 10 -27.65 3.27 -4.40
N LYS A 11 -28.26 2.11 -4.64
CA LYS A 11 -28.04 1.30 -5.85
C LYS A 11 -28.24 2.18 -7.09
N GLY A 12 -27.20 2.35 -7.90
CA GLY A 12 -27.20 3.16 -9.13
C GLY A 12 -26.70 4.61 -8.99
N ILE A 13 -26.38 5.09 -7.78
CA ILE A 13 -25.79 6.43 -7.58
C ILE A 13 -24.34 6.26 -7.13
N SER A 14 -23.40 6.67 -7.99
CA SER A 14 -21.99 6.75 -7.61
C SER A 14 -21.82 7.82 -6.53
N GLY A 15 -21.16 7.49 -5.41
CA GLY A 15 -20.77 8.47 -4.39
C GLY A 15 -19.78 9.53 -4.90
N ASN A 16 -19.13 9.27 -6.04
CA ASN A 16 -18.32 10.23 -6.78
C ASN A 16 -18.70 10.16 -8.27
N PRO A 17 -19.54 11.09 -8.78
CA PRO A 17 -19.96 11.13 -10.18
C PRO A 17 -18.78 11.20 -11.17
N GLN A 18 -17.66 11.78 -10.73
CA GLN A 18 -16.46 11.94 -11.53
C GLN A 18 -15.59 10.68 -11.57
N GLY A 19 -15.85 9.70 -10.70
CA GLY A 19 -15.04 8.49 -10.55
C GLY A 19 -13.59 8.75 -10.13
N ARG A 20 -12.76 7.70 -10.18
CA ARG A 20 -11.30 7.85 -10.08
C ARG A 20 -10.83 8.76 -11.23
N PRO A 21 -9.91 9.70 -10.99
CA PRO A 21 -9.30 10.48 -12.07
C PRO A 21 -8.84 9.57 -13.21
N LYS A 22 -9.07 10.00 -14.46
CA LYS A 22 -8.72 9.21 -15.65
C LYS A 22 -7.22 8.88 -15.62
N LYS A 23 -6.87 7.62 -15.94
CA LYS A 23 -5.49 7.11 -16.03
C LYS A 23 -4.52 8.09 -16.71
N ALA A 24 -4.93 8.73 -17.80
CA ALA A 24 -4.12 9.73 -18.51
C ALA A 24 -3.63 10.91 -17.64
N LYS A 25 -4.35 11.27 -16.56
CA LYS A 25 -3.88 12.28 -15.60
C LYS A 25 -2.76 11.72 -14.72
N GLU A 26 -2.88 10.47 -14.27
CA GLU A 26 -1.83 9.78 -13.50
C GLU A 26 -0.57 9.56 -14.36
N ASP A 27 -0.75 9.15 -15.63
CA ASP A 27 0.34 8.91 -16.58
C ASP A 27 1.19 10.16 -16.84
N ARG A 28 0.56 11.35 -16.95
CA ARG A 28 1.29 12.62 -17.13
C ARG A 28 2.15 12.99 -15.93
N TYR A 29 1.65 12.82 -14.70
CA TYR A 29 2.46 13.07 -13.50
C TYR A 29 3.59 12.07 -13.39
N TYR A 30 3.33 10.82 -13.75
CA TYR A 30 4.34 9.77 -13.80
C TYR A 30 5.44 10.10 -14.82
N GLU A 31 5.08 10.48 -16.05
CA GLU A 31 6.02 10.91 -17.09
C GLU A 31 6.89 12.09 -16.64
N ILE A 32 6.29 13.12 -16.05
CA ILE A 32 7.04 14.26 -15.51
C ILE A 32 8.01 13.79 -14.42
N LEU A 33 7.56 12.93 -13.51
CA LEU A 33 8.37 12.44 -12.41
C LEU A 33 9.59 11.65 -12.91
N ILE A 34 9.40 10.73 -13.86
CA ILE A 34 10.50 9.91 -14.40
C ILE A 34 11.46 10.71 -15.30
N THR A 35 10.98 11.78 -15.95
CA THR A 35 11.80 12.61 -16.85
C THR A 35 12.56 13.69 -16.10
N THR A 36 12.02 14.19 -14.98
CA THR A 36 12.64 15.26 -14.19
C THR A 36 13.78 14.73 -13.33
N CYS A 37 13.65 13.54 -12.74
CA CYS A 37 14.71 12.95 -11.93
C CYS A 37 15.73 12.28 -12.83
N THR A 38 16.73 13.04 -13.29
CA THR A 38 17.81 12.46 -14.08
C THR A 38 18.73 11.61 -13.20
N LYS A 39 19.56 10.76 -13.84
CA LYS A 39 20.57 9.97 -13.12
C LYS A 39 21.58 10.87 -12.38
N ASP A 40 21.85 12.06 -12.89
CA ASP A 40 22.82 12.97 -12.28
C ASP A 40 22.20 13.71 -11.09
N ASP A 41 20.95 14.14 -11.19
CA ASP A 41 20.20 14.67 -10.03
C ASP A 41 20.15 13.64 -8.90
N TRP A 42 19.88 12.38 -9.25
CA TRP A 42 19.87 11.29 -8.28
C TRP A 42 21.24 11.08 -7.62
N LYS A 43 22.34 11.13 -8.39
CA LYS A 43 23.69 11.05 -7.81
C LYS A 43 23.95 12.18 -6.83
N ASP A 44 23.50 13.39 -7.13
CA ASP A 44 23.73 14.54 -6.27
C ASP A 44 22.92 14.47 -4.98
N ILE A 45 21.68 13.98 -5.04
CA ILE A 45 20.88 13.65 -3.84
C ILE A 45 21.63 12.61 -2.98
N VAL A 46 22.15 11.54 -3.58
CA VAL A 46 22.89 10.49 -2.85
C VAL A 46 24.18 11.04 -2.24
N LYS A 47 24.95 11.86 -2.96
CA LYS A 47 26.16 12.52 -2.43
C LYS A 47 25.82 13.39 -1.21
N ARG A 48 24.72 14.13 -1.27
CA ARG A 48 24.28 14.98 -0.17
C ARG A 48 23.91 14.15 1.05
N ALA A 49 23.11 13.10 0.87
CA ALA A 49 22.75 12.19 1.95
C ALA A 49 23.98 11.52 2.59
N ILE A 50 24.99 11.12 1.80
CA ILE A 50 26.25 10.58 2.32
C ILE A 50 26.97 11.62 3.17
N TYR A 51 27.04 12.88 2.71
CA TYR A 51 27.65 13.97 3.46
C TYR A 51 26.95 14.20 4.81
N ASP A 52 25.62 14.30 4.81
CA ASP A 52 24.83 14.52 6.03
C ASP A 52 24.93 13.31 6.99
N ALA A 53 24.88 12.08 6.47
CA ALA A 53 25.04 10.87 7.26
C ALA A 53 26.42 10.82 7.95
N LYS A 54 27.49 11.18 7.24
CA LYS A 54 28.85 11.27 7.81
C LYS A 54 28.95 12.29 8.93
N ARG A 55 28.16 13.38 8.87
CA ARG A 55 28.08 14.41 9.92
C ARG A 55 27.23 14.01 11.12
N GLY A 56 26.60 12.84 11.09
CA GLY A 56 25.80 12.32 12.20
C GLY A 56 24.30 12.52 12.05
N ASP A 57 23.81 12.89 10.86
CA ASP A 57 22.38 12.91 10.61
C ASP A 57 21.80 11.48 10.62
N THR A 58 20.97 11.20 11.62
CA THR A 58 20.33 9.91 11.81
C THR A 58 19.36 9.57 10.68
N ALA A 59 18.59 10.55 10.18
CA ALA A 59 17.62 10.33 9.11
C ALA A 59 18.33 9.95 7.81
N ALA A 60 19.43 10.64 7.47
CA ALA A 60 20.24 10.29 6.30
C ALA A 60 20.86 8.89 6.41
N ARG A 61 21.33 8.50 7.60
CA ARG A 61 21.86 7.14 7.87
C ARG A 61 20.80 6.07 7.69
N THR A 62 19.61 6.26 8.28
CA THR A 62 18.49 5.32 8.15
C THR A 62 18.02 5.22 6.70
N TRP A 63 17.89 6.35 6.00
CA TRP A 63 17.50 6.38 4.59
C TRP A 63 18.50 5.58 3.73
N LEU A 64 19.80 5.88 3.83
CA LEU A 64 20.84 5.13 3.11
C LEU A 64 20.89 3.65 3.50
N GLY A 65 20.79 3.34 4.79
CA GLY A 65 20.77 1.96 5.30
C GLY A 65 19.62 1.14 4.73
N ASN A 66 18.42 1.73 4.66
CA ASN A 66 17.25 1.08 4.08
C ASN A 66 17.42 0.75 2.59
N TYR A 67 18.12 1.59 1.82
CA TYR A 67 18.38 1.32 0.39
C TYR A 67 19.53 0.34 0.14
N ILE A 68 20.56 0.35 0.99
CA ILE A 68 21.77 -0.48 0.78
C ILE A 68 21.60 -1.87 1.38
N ILE A 69 21.07 -1.96 2.60
CA ILE A 69 20.95 -3.21 3.36
C ILE A 69 19.51 -3.75 3.28
N GLY A 70 18.52 -2.86 3.15
CA GLY A 70 17.11 -3.19 3.27
C GLY A 70 16.56 -2.79 4.65
N PRO A 71 15.24 -2.58 4.78
CA PRO A 71 14.62 -2.37 6.08
C PRO A 71 14.79 -3.64 6.95
N PRO A 72 14.84 -3.51 8.28
CA PRO A 72 14.79 -4.67 9.17
C PRO A 72 13.58 -5.54 8.84
N THR A 73 13.77 -6.85 8.74
CA THR A 73 12.67 -7.80 8.59
C THR A 73 11.78 -7.73 9.82
N GLU A 74 10.60 -7.15 9.64
CA GLU A 74 9.55 -7.17 10.66
C GLU A 74 9.03 -8.62 10.78
N HIS A 75 9.41 -9.30 11.85
CA HIS A 75 8.77 -10.56 12.22
C HIS A 75 7.36 -10.24 12.70
N LYS A 76 6.40 -10.25 11.77
CA LYS A 76 4.98 -10.20 12.14
C LYS A 76 4.64 -11.47 12.89
N ASP A 77 4.42 -11.33 14.18
CA ASP A 77 3.83 -12.37 14.99
C ASP A 77 2.33 -12.46 14.62
N ILE A 78 2.01 -13.36 13.68
CA ILE A 78 0.62 -13.65 13.25
C ILE A 78 0.00 -14.59 14.29
N THR A 79 -0.03 -14.13 15.52
CA THR A 79 -0.46 -14.94 16.64
C THR A 79 -1.46 -14.15 17.46
N SER A 80 -2.70 -14.62 17.44
CA SER A 80 -3.72 -14.14 18.38
C SER A 80 -3.48 -14.87 19.70
N GLY A 81 -2.70 -14.25 20.59
CA GLY A 81 -2.49 -14.75 21.97
C GLY A 81 -1.74 -16.09 22.09
N GLY A 82 -0.67 -16.30 21.34
CA GLY A 82 0.13 -17.55 21.39
C GLY A 82 -0.30 -18.68 20.44
N LEU A 83 -1.45 -18.55 19.75
CA LEU A 83 -1.94 -19.55 18.80
C LEU A 83 -1.83 -19.05 17.34
N PRO A 84 -1.31 -19.89 16.40
CA PRO A 84 -1.28 -19.53 14.99
C PRO A 84 -2.71 -19.31 14.50
N ILE A 85 -2.96 -18.14 13.90
CA ILE A 85 -4.24 -17.85 13.28
C ILE A 85 -4.42 -18.85 12.13
N LYS A 86 -5.36 -19.78 12.27
CA LYS A 86 -5.78 -20.64 11.16
C LYS A 86 -6.36 -19.71 10.09
N GLY A 87 -5.56 -19.42 9.07
CA GLY A 87 -6.05 -18.81 7.84
C GLY A 87 -7.11 -19.75 7.27
N TYR A 88 -8.37 -19.44 7.50
CA TYR A 88 -9.43 -20.08 6.74
C TYR A 88 -9.15 -19.76 5.28
N ALA A 89 -8.95 -20.83 4.51
CA ALA A 89 -8.57 -20.78 3.12
C ALA A 89 -9.47 -19.82 2.35
N LEU A 90 -8.85 -19.15 1.37
CA LEU A 90 -9.53 -18.36 0.35
C LEU A 90 -10.72 -19.16 -0.19
N ILE A 91 -11.93 -18.74 0.15
CA ILE A 91 -13.12 -19.15 -0.60
C ILE A 91 -12.88 -18.59 -2.00
N THR A 92 -12.60 -19.48 -2.94
CA THR A 92 -12.53 -19.07 -4.35
C THR A 92 -13.95 -18.69 -4.79
N PRO A 93 -14.13 -17.82 -5.79
CA PRO A 93 -15.47 -17.50 -6.31
C PRO A 93 -16.32 -18.74 -6.65
N ASP A 94 -15.69 -19.88 -6.90
CA ASP A 94 -16.35 -21.16 -7.22
C ASP A 94 -16.84 -21.94 -5.98
N ASP A 95 -16.53 -21.48 -4.77
CA ASP A 95 -16.91 -22.10 -3.50
C ASP A 95 -18.15 -21.47 -2.85
N TRP A 96 -18.73 -20.43 -3.47
CA TRP A 96 -19.96 -19.78 -2.99
C TRP A 96 -21.19 -20.67 -3.12
N ASP A 97 -21.23 -21.52 -4.16
CA ASP A 97 -22.39 -22.38 -4.45
C ASP A 97 -22.41 -23.69 -3.65
N LYS A 98 -21.40 -23.95 -2.79
CA LYS A 98 -21.27 -25.22 -2.06
C LYS A 98 -21.67 -25.14 -0.58
N VAL A 99 -22.06 -23.97 -0.08
CA VAL A 99 -22.37 -23.78 1.36
C VAL A 99 -23.84 -24.10 1.69
N ASP A 100 -24.71 -24.20 0.68
CA ASP A 100 -26.12 -24.46 0.89
C ASP A 100 -26.50 -25.87 0.42
N GLY A 101 -26.35 -26.85 1.31
CA GLY A 101 -27.07 -28.13 1.18
C GLY A 101 -26.27 -29.38 1.50
N ASP A 102 -25.97 -29.61 2.77
CA ASP A 102 -26.06 -30.98 3.32
C ASP A 102 -26.22 -30.93 4.86
N THR A 103 -27.48 -30.92 5.29
CA THR A 103 -27.88 -31.50 6.58
C THR A 103 -28.90 -32.59 6.24
N GLY A 104 -28.39 -33.73 5.79
CA GLY A 104 -29.00 -35.04 5.94
C GLY A 104 -28.46 -35.76 7.16
#